data_AF-A0A392T8X6-F1
#
_entry.id   AF-A0A392T8X6-F1
#
_cell.length_a   1.000
_cell.length_b   1.000
_cell.length_c   1.000
_cell.angle_alpha   90.00
_cell.angle_beta   90.00
_cell.angle_gamma   90.00
#
_symmetry.space_group_name_H-M   'P 1'
#
loop_
_entity.id
_entity.type
_entity.pdbx_description
1 polymer ?
#
loop_
_entity_poly.entity_id
_entity_poly.type
_entity_poly.pdbx_seq_one_letter_code
_entity_poly.pdbx_strand_id
1 'polypeptide(L)' 'MMVVETDDWRLPIIRYLQKDELAPEKEMAFKIRKMAAWYSIVGDKLYKRGFSSPMMLCVSDSESRGIIEE' A
#
# COMPACT_ATOMS: atom_id res chain seq x y z
N MET A 1 0.17 20.13 -2.57
CA MET A 1 0.39 18.97 -3.46
C MET A 1 1.61 18.22 -2.93
N MET A 2 1.40 16.92 -2.66
CA MET A 2 2.38 15.90 -2.22
C MET A 2 3.08 16.16 -0.89
N VAL A 3 2.49 15.62 0.18
CA VAL A 3 3.25 15.26 1.37
C VAL A 3 4.26 14.22 0.92
N VAL A 4 5.54 14.59 1.03
CA VAL A 4 6.65 13.66 0.89
C VAL A 4 6.58 12.73 2.11
N GLU A 5 5.81 11.65 1.98
CA GLU A 5 5.82 10.53 2.91
C GLU A 5 7.14 9.77 2.73
N THR A 6 8.16 10.18 3.48
CA THR A 6 9.45 9.50 3.50
C THR A 6 9.44 8.17 4.24
N ASP A 7 8.32 7.74 4.83
CA ASP A 7 8.22 6.46 5.54
C ASP A 7 6.84 5.77 5.41
N ASP A 8 6.08 5.99 4.32
CA ASP A 8 4.87 5.20 4.10
C ASP A 8 5.22 3.84 3.47
N TRP A 9 5.08 2.77 4.26
CA TRP A 9 5.30 1.40 3.83
C TRP A 9 4.43 0.98 2.64
N ARG A 10 3.28 1.66 2.42
CA ARG A 10 2.36 1.39 1.30
C ARG A 10 2.94 1.87 -0.04
N LEU A 11 3.81 2.87 -0.03
CA LEU A 11 4.32 3.54 -1.22
C LEU A 11 4.93 2.59 -2.28
N PRO A 12 5.83 1.65 -1.95
CA PRO A 12 6.35 0.71 -2.95
C PRO A 12 5.27 -0.21 -3.54
N ILE A 13 4.24 -0.54 -2.77
CA ILE A 13 3.11 -1.37 -3.24
C ILE A 13 2.22 -0.56 -4.17
N ILE A 14 1.89 0.69 -3.79
CA ILE A 14 1.07 1.60 -4.59
C ILE A 14 1.75 1.89 -5.93
N ARG A 15 3.06 2.22 -5.93
CA ARG A 15 3.83 2.48 -7.14
C ARG A 15 3.84 1.28 -8.09
N TYR A 16 4.02 0.08 -7.55
CA TYR A 16 3.95 -1.14 -8.35
C TYR A 16 2.54 -1.37 -8.91
N LEU A 17 1.49 -1.25 -8.11
CA LEU A 17 0.12 -1.51 -8.56
C LEU A 17 -0.42 -0.46 -9.55
N GLN A 18 0.03 0.81 -9.46
CA GLN A 18 -0.43 1.89 -10.32
C GLN A 18 0.45 2.13 -11.55
N LYS A 19 1.76 1.97 -11.42
CA LYS A 19 2.74 2.35 -12.46
C LYS A 19 3.63 1.20 -12.94
N ASP A 20 3.46 0.01 -12.39
CA ASP A 20 4.34 -1.15 -12.62
C ASP A 20 5.82 -0.85 -12.29
N GLU A 21 6.06 0.12 -11.41
CA GLU A 21 7.40 0.50 -10.97
C GLU A 21 7.92 -0.51 -9.93
N LEU A 22 9.03 -1.17 -10.25
CA LEU A 22 9.72 -2.10 -9.35
C LEU A 22 11.09 -1.58 -8.95
N ALA A 23 11.57 -2.04 -7.80
CA ALA A 23 12.94 -1.79 -7.37
C ALA A 23 13.94 -2.39 -8.38
N PRO A 24 15.10 -1.75 -8.61
CA PRO A 24 16.12 -2.26 -9.52
C PRO A 24 16.75 -3.57 -9.01
N GLU A 25 16.73 -3.79 -7.69
CA GLU A 25 17.18 -5.02 -7.08
C GLU A 25 16.14 -6.13 -7.22
N LYS A 26 16.53 -7.24 -7.86
CA LYS A 26 15.65 -8.39 -8.14
C LYS A 26 14.98 -8.96 -6.89
N GLU A 27 15.69 -8.98 -5.75
CA GLU A 27 15.15 -9.50 -4.49
C GLU A 27 14.07 -8.57 -3.93
N MET A 28 14.31 -7.25 -3.93
CA MET A 28 13.30 -6.26 -3.51
C MET A 28 12.10 -6.27 -4.44
N ALA A 29 12.31 -6.33 -5.76
CA ALA A 29 11.24 -6.44 -6.73
C ALA A 29 10.37 -7.68 -6.47
N PHE A 30 10.98 -8.83 -6.19
CA PHE A 30 10.26 -10.06 -5.85
C PHE A 30 9.43 -9.91 -4.56
N LYS A 31 10.00 -9.28 -3.51
CA LYS A 31 9.29 -8.98 -2.26
C LYS A 31 8.08 -8.09 -2.52
N ILE A 32 8.23 -7.01 -3.28
CA ILE A 32 7.13 -6.09 -3.62
C ILE A 32 6.02 -6.82 -4.38
N ARG A 33 6.37 -7.63 -5.38
CA ARG A 33 5.38 -8.42 -6.14
C ARG A 33 4.60 -9.38 -5.25
N LYS A 34 5.30 -10.09 -4.36
CA LYS A 34 4.68 -11.02 -3.42
C LYS A 34 3.75 -10.30 -2.44
N MET A 35 4.14 -9.13 -1.95
CA MET A 35 3.30 -8.30 -1.08
C MET A 35 2.08 -7.80 -1.84
N ALA A 36 2.28 -7.20 -3.01
CA ALA A 36 1.22 -6.60 -3.82
C ALA A 36 0.11 -7.57 -4.22
N ALA A 37 0.40 -8.87 -4.33
CA ALA A 37 -0.62 -9.89 -4.57
C ALA A 37 -1.76 -9.90 -3.52
N TRP A 38 -1.45 -9.46 -2.29
CA TRP A 38 -2.40 -9.35 -1.17
C TRP A 38 -3.15 -8.03 -1.14
N TYR A 39 -2.90 -7.11 -2.06
CA TYR A 39 -3.49 -5.78 -2.04
C TYR A 39 -4.16 -5.44 -3.39
N SER A 40 -5.10 -4.49 -3.34
CA SER A 40 -5.74 -3.89 -4.51
C SER A 40 -5.86 -2.39 -4.30
N ILE A 41 -5.77 -1.63 -5.39
CA ILE A 41 -6.17 -0.23 -5.41
C ILE A 41 -7.64 -0.16 -5.84
N VAL A 42 -8.45 0.56 -5.07
CA VAL A 42 -9.84 0.90 -5.44
C VAL A 42 -9.98 2.41 -5.31
N GLY A 43 -10.18 3.10 -6.43
CA GLY A 43 -9.99 4.55 -6.51
C GLY A 43 -8.52 4.91 -6.23
N ASP A 44 -8.28 5.70 -5.19
CA ASP A 44 -6.93 6.10 -4.75
C ASP A 44 -6.51 5.46 -3.42
N LYS A 45 -7.26 4.47 -2.95
CA LYS A 45 -7.05 3.83 -1.65
C LYS A 45 -6.53 2.42 -1.81
N LEU A 46 -5.53 2.08 -0.98
CA LEU A 46 -4.98 0.73 -0.90
C LEU A 46 -5.84 -0.12 0.03
N TYR A 47 -6.28 -1.28 -0.44
CA TYR A 47 -7.05 -2.24 0.33
C TYR A 47 -6.32 -3.57 0.42
N LYS A 48 -6.36 -4.20 1.59
CA LYS A 48 -5.90 -5.57 1.78
C LYS A 48 -6.99 -6.55 1.34
N ARG A 49 -6.62 -7.47 0.45
CA ARG A 49 -7.46 -8.60 0.02
C ARG A 49 -7.58 -9.57 1.20
N GLY A 50 -8.75 -9.58 1.82
CA GLY A 50 -9.12 -10.57 2.82
C GLY A 50 -9.87 -11.74 2.19
N PHE A 51 -9.86 -12.88 2.88
CA PHE A 51 -10.75 -14.01 2.56
C PHE A 51 -12.22 -13.70 2.95
N SER A 52 -12.41 -12.84 3.96
CA SER A 52 -13.72 -12.37 4.42
C SER A 52 -14.09 -11.05 3.74
N SER A 53 -15.33 -10.94 3.26
CA SER A 53 -15.91 -9.65 2.89
C SER A 53 -16.33 -8.89 4.15
N PRO A 54 -16.06 -7.56 4.30
CA PRO A 54 -15.47 -6.63 3.33
C PRO A 54 -13.93 -6.47 3.42
N MET A 55 -13.32 -5.93 2.36
CA MET A 55 -11.88 -5.62 2.29
C MET A 55 -11.48 -4.54 3.32
N MET A 56 -10.29 -4.67 3.91
CA MET A 56 -9.78 -3.70 4.89
C MET A 56 -8.99 -2.58 4.21
N LEU A 57 -9.30 -1.33 4.56
CA LEU A 57 -8.56 -0.15 4.10
C LEU A 57 -7.18 -0.10 4.77
N CYS A 58 -6.13 0.10 3.99
CA CYS A 58 -4.78 0.33 4.47
C CYS A 58 -4.53 1.83 4.62
N VAL A 59 -4.22 2.25 5.84
CA VAL A 59 -3.96 3.64 6.21
C VAL A 59 -2.48 3.82 6.56
N SER A 60 -1.94 5.02 6.38
CA SER A 60 -0.62 5.39 6.89
C SER A 60 -0.63 5.42 8.43
N ASP A 61 0.55 5.41 9.03
CA ASP A 61 0.68 5.59 10.48
C ASP A 61 0.07 6.92 10.97
N SER A 62 0.18 7.98 10.17
CA SER A 62 -0.47 9.27 10.46
C SER A 62 -2.00 9.18 10.41
N GLU A 63 -2.56 8.54 9.39
CA GLU A 63 -4.01 8.36 9.26
C GLU A 63 -4.54 7.44 10.37
N SER A 64 -3.78 6.41 10.76
CA SER A 64 -4.13 5.49 11.84
C SER A 64 -4.34 6.21 13.18
N ARG A 65 -3.46 7.15 13.52
CA ARG A 65 -3.59 7.94 14.75
C ARG A 65 -4.88 8.75 14.79
N GLY A 66 -5.27 9.36 13.67
CA GLY A 66 -6.52 10.11 13.57
C GLY A 66 -7.78 9.24 13.69
N ILE A 67 -7.72 7.96 13.30
CA ILE A 67 -8.84 7.03 13.42
C ILE A 67 -9.02 6.53 14.86
N ILE A 68 -7.93 6.35 15.60
CA ILE A 68 -7.96 5.83 16.98
C ILE A 68 -8.41 6.91 17.98
N GLU A 69 -8.24 8.19 17.65
CA GLU A 69 -8.65 9.31 18.50
C GLU A 69 -10.17 9.62 18.46
N GLU A 70 -10.97 8.85 17.73
CA GLU A 70 -12.45 8.95 17.67
C GLU A 70 -13.17 7.82 18.42
#